data_AF-A0AAP4F6T6-F1
#
_entry.id   AF-A0AAP4F6T6-F1
#
_cell.length_a   1.000
_cell.length_b   1.000
_cell.length_c   1.000
_cell.angle_alpha   90.00
_cell.angle_beta   90.00
_cell.angle_gamma   90.00
#
_symmetry.space_group_name_H-M   'P 1'
#
loop_
_entity.id
_entity.type
_entity.pdbx_description
1 polymer ?
#
loop_
_entity_poly.entity_id
_entity_poly.type
_entity_poly.pdbx_seq_one_letter_code
_entity_poly.pdbx_strand_id
1 'polypeptide(L)'
;MDLADKLDTFTRLVPLLDEASAADTDDITRDAKLRDLAIDSLSMIELVVKIEDEFKVRLEENTVREWSTVTNIISHIDEHGGNGANGSTGRKS
;
A
#
# COMPACT_ATOMS: atom_id res chain seq x y z
N MET A 1 0.34 -16.33 -4.97
CA MET A 1 -0.39 -15.07 -4.74
C MET A 1 -1.70 -15.15 -5.48
N ASP A 2 -2.79 -15.32 -4.73
CA ASP A 2 -4.16 -15.30 -5.24
C ASP A 2 -4.52 -13.89 -5.74
N LEU A 3 -5.34 -13.80 -6.79
CA LEU A 3 -5.80 -12.50 -7.32
C LEU A 3 -6.79 -11.83 -6.36
N ALA A 4 -7.44 -12.61 -5.50
CA ALA A 4 -8.35 -12.13 -4.46
C ALA A 4 -7.62 -11.22 -3.46
N ASP A 5 -6.51 -11.67 -2.88
CA ASP A 5 -5.68 -10.89 -1.94
C ASP A 5 -5.25 -9.50 -2.47
N LYS A 6 -4.95 -9.42 -3.77
CA LYS A 6 -4.55 -8.17 -4.43
C LYS A 6 -5.72 -7.21 -4.63
N LEU A 7 -6.93 -7.73 -4.79
CA LEU A 7 -8.14 -6.93 -4.85
C LEU A 7 -8.46 -6.40 -3.44
N ASP A 8 -8.37 -7.24 -2.41
CA ASP A 8 -8.57 -6.84 -1.01
C ASP A 8 -7.61 -5.73 -0.57
N THR A 9 -6.33 -5.85 -0.91
CA THR A 9 -5.32 -4.83 -0.58
C THR A 9 -5.62 -3.49 -1.25
N PHE A 10 -5.92 -3.50 -2.55
CA PHE A 10 -6.25 -2.27 -3.27
C PHE A 10 -7.52 -1.62 -2.72
N THR A 11 -8.58 -2.39 -2.49
CA THR A 11 -9.84 -1.87 -1.96
C THR A 11 -9.68 -1.20 -0.59
N ARG A 12 -8.80 -1.74 0.27
CA ARG A 12 -8.46 -1.12 1.56
C ARG A 12 -7.50 0.08 1.42
N LEU A 13 -6.67 0.09 0.38
CA LEU A 13 -5.72 1.18 0.14
C LEU A 13 -6.37 2.41 -0.49
N VAL A 14 -7.38 2.26 -1.35
CA VAL A 14 -8.09 3.36 -2.02
C VAL A 14 -8.54 4.47 -1.05
N PRO A 15 -9.24 4.21 0.06
CA PRO A 15 -9.66 5.28 0.97
C PRO A 15 -8.46 6.00 1.62
N LEU A 16 -7.36 5.31 1.89
CA LEU A 16 -6.15 5.93 2.45
C LEU A 16 -5.48 6.86 1.42
N LEU A 17 -5.46 6.44 0.16
CA LEU A 17 -4.96 7.25 -0.95
C LEU A 17 -5.86 8.46 -1.19
N ASP A 18 -7.18 8.26 -1.19
CA ASP A 18 -8.18 9.32 -1.36
C ASP A 18 -7.98 10.43 -0.32
N GLU A 19 -7.84 10.07 0.96
CA GLU A 19 -7.57 11.03 2.04
C GLU A 19 -6.20 11.74 1.92
N ALA A 20 -5.18 11.06 1.39
CA ALA A 20 -3.83 11.62 1.23
C ALA A 20 -3.67 12.41 -0.08
N SER A 21 -4.57 12.19 -1.03
CA SER A 21 -4.61 12.80 -2.36
C SER A 21 -5.51 14.03 -2.36
N ALA A 22 -5.26 14.93 -3.30
CA ALA A 22 -6.23 15.97 -3.65
C ALA A 22 -6.96 15.64 -4.97
N ALA A 23 -6.79 14.42 -5.47
CA ALA A 23 -7.38 13.93 -6.71
C ALA A 23 -8.77 13.34 -6.46
N ASP A 24 -9.49 13.08 -7.55
CA ASP A 24 -10.78 12.39 -7.49
C ASP A 24 -10.55 10.89 -7.29
N THR A 25 -11.43 10.24 -6.51
CA THR A 25 -11.30 8.79 -6.25
C THR A 25 -11.32 7.97 -7.54
N ASP A 26 -11.97 8.46 -8.61
CA ASP A 26 -12.01 7.82 -9.94
C ASP A 26 -10.63 7.77 -10.62
N ASP A 27 -9.73 8.70 -10.28
CA ASP A 27 -8.36 8.77 -10.80
C ASP A 27 -7.42 7.78 -10.08
N ILE A 28 -7.82 7.31 -8.89
CA ILE A 28 -7.06 6.35 -8.08
C ILE A 28 -7.15 4.96 -8.71
N THR A 29 -6.23 4.71 -9.63
CA THR A 29 -6.04 3.40 -10.28
C THR A 29 -4.74 2.74 -9.81
N ARG A 30 -4.58 1.43 -10.06
CA ARG A 30 -3.36 0.70 -9.68
C ARG A 30 -2.11 1.23 -10.39
N ASP A 31 -2.27 1.68 -11.62
CA ASP A 31 -1.19 2.24 -12.43
C ASP A 31 -1.02 3.75 -12.23
N ALA A 32 -1.90 4.39 -11.44
CA ALA A 32 -1.80 5.81 -11.12
C ALA A 32 -0.47 6.13 -10.46
N LYS A 33 0.10 7.27 -10.85
CA LYS A 33 1.33 7.78 -10.24
C LYS A 33 0.98 8.59 -9.01
N LEU A 34 1.75 8.43 -7.94
CA LEU A 34 1.50 9.15 -6.68
C LEU A 34 1.53 10.69 -6.87
N ARG A 35 2.35 11.16 -7.82
CA ARG A 35 2.40 12.58 -8.22
C ARG A 35 1.13 13.06 -8.93
N ASP A 36 0.48 12.19 -9.70
CA ASP A 36 -0.74 12.51 -10.45
C ASP A 36 -1.92 12.65 -9.48
N LEU A 37 -1.92 11.81 -8.44
CA LEU A 37 -2.82 11.90 -7.29
C LEU A 37 -2.56 13.12 -6.38
N ALA A 38 -1.66 14.03 -6.76
CA ALA A 38 -1.27 15.20 -5.96
C ALA A 38 -0.81 14.85 -4.52
N ILE A 39 -0.21 13.67 -4.32
CA ILE A 39 0.36 13.28 -3.03
C ILE A 39 1.73 13.94 -2.88
N ASP A 40 1.84 14.91 -1.97
CA ASP A 40 3.10 15.57 -1.65
C ASP A 40 3.87 14.81 -0.54
N SER A 41 5.10 15.24 -0.27
CA SER A 41 5.98 14.72 0.78
C SER A 41 5.34 14.66 2.17
N LEU A 42 4.51 15.65 2.54
CA LEU A 42 3.81 15.65 3.83
C LEU A 42 2.70 14.59 3.87
N SER A 43 1.82 14.58 2.86
CA SER A 43 0.74 13.59 2.73
C SER A 43 1.29 12.17 2.63
N MET A 44 2.47 11.98 2.01
CA MET A 44 3.15 10.70 1.93
C MET A 44 3.52 10.16 3.32
N ILE A 45 4.01 11.01 4.23
CA ILE A 45 4.35 10.62 5.60
C ILE A 45 3.10 10.12 6.34
N GLU A 46 1.98 10.85 6.21
CA GLU A 46 0.71 10.46 6.84
C GLU A 46 0.16 9.15 6.24
N LEU A 47 0.23 9.02 4.92
CA LEU A 47 -0.18 7.82 4.19
C LEU A 47 0.62 6.60 4.65
N VAL A 48 1.94 6.73 4.77
CA VAL A 48 2.83 5.66 5.27
C VAL A 48 2.41 5.19 6.66
N VAL A 49 2.19 6.12 7.59
CA VAL A 49 1.76 5.78 8.96
C VAL A 49 0.42 5.05 8.96
N LYS A 50 -0.55 5.50 8.15
CA LYS A 50 -1.85 4.83 8.01
C LYS A 50 -1.71 3.43 7.41
N ILE A 51 -0.87 3.25 6.39
CA ILE A 51 -0.62 1.94 5.77
C ILE A 51 0.02 0.98 6.76
N GLU A 52 1.04 1.42 7.51
CA GLU A 52 1.69 0.59 8.53
C GLU A 52 0.70 0.13 9.60
N ASP A 53 -0.22 1.00 10.04
CA ASP A 53 -1.24 0.63 11.01
C ASP A 53 -2.33 -0.30 10.42
N GLU A 54 -2.85 0.01 9.24
CA GLU A 54 -3.96 -0.73 8.59
C GLU A 54 -3.54 -2.14 8.16
N PHE A 55 -2.33 -2.26 7.60
CA PHE A 55 -1.83 -3.52 7.02
C PHE A 55 -0.80 -4.22 7.89
N LYS A 56 -0.43 -3.63 9.03
CA LYS A 56 0.60 -4.16 9.96
C LYS A 56 1.93 -4.46 9.25
N VAL A 57 2.28 -3.62 8.29
CA VAL A 57 3.54 -3.65 7.53
C VAL A 57 4.58 -2.74 8.17
N ARG A 58 5.85 -2.90 7.78
CA ARG A 58 6.89 -1.90 8.01
C ARG A 58 7.31 -1.27 6.69
N LEU A 59 7.34 0.06 6.68
CA LEU A 59 7.73 0.88 5.52
C LEU A 59 8.98 1.68 5.87
N GLU A 60 10.05 1.45 5.12
CA GLU A 60 11.28 2.23 5.28
C GLU A 60 11.23 3.48 4.38
N GLU A 61 11.71 4.62 4.89
CA GLU A 61 11.73 5.88 4.14
C GLU A 61 12.41 5.76 2.76
N ASN A 62 13.50 4.97 2.68
CA ASN A 62 14.19 4.75 1.41
C ASN A 62 13.29 4.01 0.41
N THR A 63 12.52 3.01 0.87
CA THR A 63 11.60 2.25 0.03
C THR A 63 10.46 3.14 -0.46
N VAL A 64 9.86 3.93 0.45
CA VAL A 64 8.78 4.86 0.12
C VAL A 64 9.24 5.92 -0.88
N ARG A 65 10.48 6.39 -0.77
CA ARG A 65 11.06 7.39 -1.68
C ARG A 65 11.20 6.87 -3.11
N GLU A 66 11.41 5.56 -3.28
CA GLU A 66 11.52 4.92 -4.59
C GLU A 66 10.14 4.62 -5.21
N TRP A 67 9.05 4.68 -4.42
CA TRP A 67 7.71 4.42 -4.93
C TRP A 67 7.23 5.52 -5.87
N SER A 68 6.74 5.09 -7.03
CA SER A 68 6.26 5.98 -8.07
C SER A 68 4.77 5.79 -8.38
N THR A 69 4.26 4.57 -8.18
CA THR A 69 2.87 4.20 -8.51
C THR A 69 2.17 3.51 -7.35
N VAL A 70 0.84 3.50 -7.40
CA VAL A 70 0.00 2.77 -6.44
C VAL A 70 0.34 1.28 -6.40
N THR A 71 0.69 0.69 -7.55
CA THR A 71 1.13 -0.72 -7.64
C THR A 71 2.36 -1.00 -6.79
N ASN A 72 3.29 -0.05 -6.62
CA ASN A 72 4.45 -0.26 -5.73
C ASN A 72 4.02 -0.45 -4.28
N ILE A 73 3.05 0.34 -3.82
CA ILE A 73 2.50 0.27 -2.47
C ILE A 73 1.80 -1.07 -2.27
N ILE A 74 0.91 -1.45 -3.19
CA ILE A 74 0.16 -2.72 -3.13
C ILE A 74 1.14 -3.89 -3.07
N SER A 75 2.16 -3.90 -3.94
CA SER A 75 3.13 -4.99 -4.01
C SER A 75 3.88 -5.13 -2.68
N HIS A 76 4.34 -4.02 -2.12
CA HIS A 76 5.05 -4.03 -0.85
C HIS A 76 4.17 -4.55 0.30
N ILE A 77 2.90 -4.15 0.32
CA ILE A 77 1.91 -4.64 1.30
C ILE A 77 1.63 -6.13 1.10
N ASP A 78 1.47 -6.61 -0.14
CA ASP A 78 1.23 -8.03 -0.42
C ASP A 78 2.44 -8.90 -0.02
N GLU A 79 3.65 -8.37 -0.16
CA GLU A 79 4.90 -9.06 0.18
C GLU A 79 5.21 -9.07 1.68
N HIS A 80 4.87 -8.00 2.40
CA HIS A 80 5.28 -7.81 3.81
C HIS A 80 4.11 -7.71 4.79
N GLY A 81 2.88 -7.61 4.29
CA GLY A 81 1.67 -7.41 5.08
C GLY A 81 1.20 -8.68 5.73
N GLY A 82 0.74 -8.53 6.96
CA GLY A 82 0.11 -9.62 7.70
C GLY A 82 -1.32 -9.82 7.21
N ASN A 83 -1.52 -10.33 5.98
CA ASN A 83 -2.84 -10.83 5.66
C ASN A 83 -3.11 -12.09 6.49
N GLY A 84 -4.27 -12.16 7.10
CA GLY A 84 -4.61 -13.06 8.21
C GLY A 84 -4.71 -14.55 7.89
N ALA A 85 -3.89 -15.12 7.01
CA ALA A 85 -3.77 -16.57 6.84
C ALA A 85 -2.39 -17.01 6.30
N ASN A 86 -1.61 -17.66 7.18
CA ASN A 86 -0.65 -18.74 6.86
C ASN A 86 0.74 -18.39 6.30
N GLY A 87 1.71 -18.26 7.21
CA GLY A 87 3.12 -18.57 7.00
C GLY A 87 3.54 -19.81 7.82
N SER A 88 2.92 -20.97 7.60
CA SER A 88 3.51 -22.25 8.00
C SER A 88 4.74 -22.52 7.13
N THR A 89 5.92 -22.09 7.57
CA THR A 89 7.23 -22.66 7.17
C THR A 89 8.22 -22.34 8.29
N GLY A 90 8.68 -23.25 9.14
CA GLY A 90 8.42 -24.68 9.24
C GLY A 90 8.75 -25.17 10.64
N ARG A 91 8.00 -26.17 11.09
CA ARG A 91 8.35 -27.02 12.23
C ARG A 91 9.12 -28.22 11.69
N LYS A 92 10.42 -28.30 11.94
CA LYS A 92 11.28 -29.51 11.93
C LYS A 92 12.69 -29.04 12.32
N SER A 93 13.45 -29.64 13.22
CA SER A 93 13.31 -30.63 14.28
C SER A 93 14.58 -30.51 15.12
#